data_AF-A0A380EAE3-F1
#
_entry.id   AF-A0A380EAE3-F1
#
_cell.length_a   1.000
_cell.length_b   1.000
_cell.length_c   1.000
_cell.angle_alpha   90.00
_cell.angle_beta   90.00
_cell.angle_gamma   90.00
#
_symmetry.space_group_name_H-M   'P 1'
#
loop_
_entity.id
_entity.type
_entity.pdbx_description
1 polymer ?
#
loop_
_entity_poly.entity_id
_entity_poly.type
_entity_poly.pdbx_seq_one_letter_code
_entity_poly.pdbx_strand_id
1 'polypeptide(L)'
;MFGLDRHIINDENSRMSWNHKHYPFDAWNKEQDLNTAMQNSVNWYFERISDQIPKNYTATQLKQLNYGNKNLGSYKSYWMEDSLKYLILNK
;
A
#
# COMPACT_ATOMS: atom_id res chain seq x y z
N MET A 1 -6.37 3.32 1.95
CA MET A 1 -7.81 3.37 1.62
C MET A 1 -8.38 2.00 1.28
N PHE A 2 -7.87 1.28 0.27
CA PHE A 2 -8.45 0.00 -0.16
C PHE A 2 -8.41 -1.13 0.89
N GLY A 3 -7.42 -1.14 1.78
CA GLY A 3 -7.36 -2.12 2.87
C GLY A 3 -8.53 -2.04 3.85
N LEU A 4 -9.01 -0.82 4.14
CA LEU A 4 -10.18 -0.59 5.01
C LEU A 4 -11.48 -0.92 4.26
N ASP A 5 -11.64 -0.44 3.03
CA ASP A 5 -12.84 -0.70 2.20
C ASP A 5 -13.10 -2.21 2.01
N ARG A 6 -12.02 -2.99 1.87
CA ARG A 6 -12.08 -4.45 1.71
C ARG A 6 -11.99 -5.22 3.02
N HIS A 7 -11.99 -4.55 4.17
CA HIS A 7 -11.90 -5.15 5.51
C HIS A 7 -10.67 -6.05 5.70
N ILE A 8 -9.57 -5.79 4.96
CA ILE A 8 -8.26 -6.43 5.18
C ILE A 8 -7.68 -5.96 6.52
N ILE A 9 -7.95 -4.71 6.85
CA ILE A 9 -7.76 -4.11 8.17
C ILE A 9 -9.04 -3.35 8.52
N ASN A 10 -9.26 -3.08 9.80
CA ASN A 10 -10.32 -2.19 10.28
C ASN A 10 -9.81 -1.34 11.46
N ASP A 11 -10.67 -0.46 11.96
CA ASP A 11 -10.32 0.50 13.02
C ASP A 11 -9.91 -0.19 14.34
N GLU A 12 -10.49 -1.36 14.62
CA GLU A 12 -10.20 -2.14 15.83
C GLU A 12 -9.01 -3.09 15.64
N ASN A 13 -8.76 -3.53 14.40
CA ASN A 13 -7.74 -4.51 14.06
C ASN A 13 -7.04 -4.14 12.75
N SER A 14 -5.90 -3.46 12.91
CA SER A 14 -4.95 -3.18 11.83
C SER A 14 -3.55 -3.73 12.11
N ARG A 15 -3.39 -4.56 13.15
CA ARG A 15 -2.07 -5.05 13.56
C ARG A 15 -1.58 -6.15 12.63
N MET A 16 -0.34 -6.05 12.17
CA MET A 16 0.36 -7.09 11.41
C MET A 16 1.69 -7.45 12.07
N SER A 17 1.92 -8.74 12.27
CA SER A 17 3.15 -9.24 12.86
C SER A 17 4.35 -9.12 11.93
N TRP A 18 5.49 -8.72 12.49
CA TRP A 18 6.76 -8.71 11.78
C TRP A 18 7.24 -10.13 11.50
N ASN A 19 7.79 -10.36 10.30
CA ASN A 19 8.33 -11.66 9.89
C ASN A 19 9.78 -11.89 10.33
N HIS A 20 10.32 -11.07 11.22
CA HIS A 20 11.71 -11.12 11.69
C HIS A 20 12.77 -10.87 10.60
N LYS A 21 12.37 -10.41 9.40
CA LYS A 21 13.33 -9.94 8.39
C LYS A 21 13.90 -8.60 8.83
N HIS A 22 15.23 -8.49 8.87
CA HIS A 22 15.89 -7.23 9.16
C HIS A 22 15.73 -6.24 7.99
N TYR A 23 15.27 -5.04 8.31
CA TYR A 23 15.15 -3.88 7.43
C TYR A 23 16.12 -2.78 7.87
N PRO A 24 16.61 -1.94 6.94
CA PRO A 24 17.57 -0.88 7.26
C PRO A 24 17.00 0.24 8.13
N PHE A 25 15.68 0.29 8.33
CA PHE A 25 15.01 1.26 9.20
C PHE A 25 14.54 0.55 10.47
N ASP A 26 15.06 0.95 11.63
CA ASP A 26 14.73 0.32 12.92
C ASP A 26 13.23 0.31 13.20
N ALA A 27 12.52 1.39 12.81
CA ALA A 27 11.09 1.50 12.96
C ALA A 27 10.30 0.39 12.25
N TRP A 28 10.87 -0.26 11.23
CA TRP A 28 10.24 -1.33 10.45
C TRP A 28 10.43 -2.73 11.07
N ASN A 29 11.38 -2.88 12.00
CA ASN A 29 11.79 -4.15 12.62
C ASN A 29 10.93 -4.50 13.84
N LYS A 30 9.62 -4.34 13.72
CA LYS A 30 8.63 -4.63 14.78
C LYS A 30 7.24 -4.77 14.17
N GLU A 31 6.32 -5.33 14.94
CA GLU A 31 4.91 -5.35 14.56
C GLU A 31 4.38 -3.93 14.31
N GLN A 32 3.42 -3.81 13.42
CA GLN A 32 2.87 -2.52 13.01
C GLN A 32 1.36 -2.54 13.09
N ASP A 33 0.77 -1.42 13.43
CA ASP A 33 -0.61 -1.09 13.12
C ASP A 33 -0.67 -0.06 11.98
N LEU A 34 -1.87 0.35 11.57
CA LEU A 34 -2.03 1.33 10.50
C LEU A 34 -1.34 2.67 10.84
N ASN A 35 -1.38 3.11 12.09
CA ASN A 35 -0.81 4.39 12.50
C ASN A 35 0.72 4.34 12.46
N THR A 36 1.33 3.31 13.03
CA THR A 36 2.79 3.17 13.04
C THR A 36 3.33 2.92 11.64
N ALA A 37 2.61 2.15 10.80
CA ALA A 37 2.98 1.92 9.41
C ALA A 37 2.94 3.20 8.58
N MET A 38 1.90 4.02 8.73
CA MET A 38 1.77 5.32 8.05
C MET A 38 2.83 6.32 8.52
N GLN A 39 3.03 6.45 9.84
CA GLN A 39 3.98 7.39 10.42
C GLN A 39 5.42 7.10 9.98
N ASN A 40 5.79 5.82 9.86
CA ASN A 40 7.16 5.40 9.54
C ASN A 40 7.32 4.94 8.08
N SER A 41 6.29 5.16 7.24
CA SER A 41 6.25 4.74 5.84
C SER A 41 6.70 3.29 5.63
N VAL A 42 6.15 2.36 6.42
CA VAL A 42 6.61 0.96 6.46
C VAL A 42 6.15 0.20 5.23
N ASN A 43 7.03 0.06 4.23
CA ASN A 43 6.65 -0.52 2.93
C ASN A 43 6.04 -1.92 3.02
N TRP A 44 6.64 -2.82 3.80
CA TRP A 44 6.18 -4.21 3.88
C TRP A 44 4.74 -4.34 4.38
N TYR A 45 4.27 -3.39 5.18
CA TYR A 45 2.91 -3.38 5.68
C TYR A 45 1.92 -3.10 4.54
N PHE A 46 2.22 -2.10 3.70
CA PHE A 46 1.38 -1.75 2.56
C PHE A 46 1.48 -2.76 1.41
N GLU A 47 2.64 -3.38 1.23
CA GLU A 47 2.81 -4.51 0.29
C GLU A 47 1.86 -5.67 0.67
N ARG A 48 1.83 -6.07 1.94
CA ARG A 48 0.91 -7.14 2.41
C ARG A 48 -0.57 -6.80 2.25
N ILE A 49 -0.94 -5.53 2.38
CA ILE A 49 -2.30 -5.09 2.07
C ILE A 49 -2.55 -5.22 0.56
N SER A 50 -1.62 -4.75 -0.28
CA SER A 50 -1.75 -4.79 -1.73
C SER A 50 -1.86 -6.22 -2.27
N ASP A 51 -1.09 -7.16 -1.72
CA ASP A 51 -1.08 -8.59 -2.10
C ASP A 51 -2.45 -9.27 -1.89
N GLN A 52 -3.27 -8.75 -0.96
CA GLN A 52 -4.61 -9.26 -0.69
C GLN A 52 -5.71 -8.61 -1.55
N ILE A 53 -5.36 -7.58 -2.33
CA ILE A 53 -6.30 -6.86 -3.18
C ILE A 53 -6.20 -7.39 -4.61
N PRO A 54 -7.29 -7.89 -5.19
CA PRO A 54 -7.31 -8.30 -6.60
C PRO A 54 -6.98 -7.15 -7.55
N LYS A 55 -6.15 -7.41 -8.57
CA LYS A 55 -5.73 -6.43 -9.59
C LYS A 55 -6.91 -5.72 -10.27
N ASN A 56 -7.98 -6.44 -10.56
CA ASN A 56 -9.18 -5.88 -11.19
C ASN A 56 -9.89 -4.86 -10.29
N TYR A 57 -9.96 -5.11 -8.98
CA TYR A 57 -10.49 -4.15 -8.02
C TYR A 57 -9.64 -2.88 -8.02
N THR A 58 -8.31 -3.01 -7.88
CA THR A 58 -7.41 -1.85 -7.91
C THR A 58 -7.54 -1.06 -9.21
N ALA A 59 -7.61 -1.73 -10.36
CA ALA A 59 -7.80 -1.08 -11.65
C ALA A 59 -9.12 -0.30 -11.73
N THR A 60 -10.21 -0.86 -11.22
CA THR A 60 -11.52 -0.19 -11.14
C THR A 60 -11.45 1.06 -10.25
N GLN A 61 -10.87 0.95 -9.06
CA GLN A 61 -10.75 2.09 -8.15
C GLN A 61 -9.89 3.22 -8.74
N LEU A 62 -8.73 2.90 -9.35
CA LEU A 62 -7.89 3.91 -9.99
C LEU A 62 -8.60 4.62 -11.14
N LYS A 63 -9.46 3.92 -11.89
CA LYS A 63 -10.31 4.53 -12.92
C LYS A 63 -11.35 5.46 -12.31
N GLN A 64 -12.09 5.01 -11.29
CA GLN A 64 -13.13 5.81 -10.63
C GLN A 64 -12.56 7.08 -9.98
N LEU A 65 -11.38 6.99 -9.35
CA LEU A 65 -10.69 8.12 -8.73
C LEU A 65 -9.93 9.01 -9.72
N ASN A 66 -9.94 8.66 -11.01
CA ASN A 66 -9.11 9.28 -12.03
C ASN A 66 -7.62 9.41 -11.64
N TYR A 67 -7.06 8.40 -10.97
CA TYR A 67 -5.75 8.50 -10.33
C TYR A 67 -4.60 8.27 -11.32
N GLY A 68 -3.92 9.35 -11.73
CA GLY A 68 -2.74 9.30 -12.57
C GLY A 68 -2.96 8.56 -13.91
N ASN A 69 -1.94 7.85 -14.36
CA ASN A 69 -1.95 7.05 -15.60
C ASN A 69 -2.68 5.70 -15.45
N LYS A 70 -3.06 5.30 -14.23
CA LYS A 70 -3.80 4.06 -13.91
C LYS A 70 -3.09 2.77 -14.37
N ASN A 71 -1.79 2.85 -14.64
CA ASN A 71 -1.01 1.72 -15.09
C ASN A 71 -0.53 0.92 -13.87
N LEU A 72 -0.93 -0.35 -13.80
CA LEU A 72 -0.58 -1.27 -12.73
C LEU A 72 0.58 -2.21 -13.09
N GLY A 73 1.09 -2.16 -14.33
CA GLY A 73 2.23 -2.96 -14.79
C GLY A 73 2.12 -4.44 -14.43
N SER A 74 3.20 -4.97 -13.84
CA SER A 74 3.30 -6.35 -13.33
C SER A 74 2.42 -6.64 -12.11
N TYR A 75 1.84 -5.58 -11.51
CA TYR A 75 1.10 -5.60 -10.26
C TYR A 75 1.93 -5.95 -9.02
N LYS A 76 3.26 -5.82 -9.11
CA LYS A 76 4.16 -5.90 -7.96
C LYS A 76 4.75 -4.53 -7.69
N SER A 77 4.54 -4.00 -6.49
CA SER A 77 5.10 -2.71 -6.04
C SER A 77 4.92 -1.57 -7.04
N TYR A 78 3.80 -1.57 -7.79
CA TYR A 78 3.56 -0.72 -8.96
C TYR A 78 3.58 0.79 -8.65
N TRP A 79 3.48 1.16 -7.37
CA TRP A 79 3.51 2.54 -6.87
C TRP A 79 4.90 3.02 -6.45
N MET A 80 5.89 2.13 -6.34
CA MET A 80 7.26 2.47 -5.92
C MET A 80 8.17 2.62 -7.14
N GLU A 81 8.20 3.83 -7.73
CA GLU A 81 9.04 4.18 -8.89
C GLU A 81 8.88 3.25 -10.11
N ASP A 82 7.72 2.61 -10.25
CA ASP A 82 7.42 1.68 -11.35
C ASP A 82 6.39 2.26 -12.33
N SER A 83 5.31 1.52 -12.58
CA SER A 83 4.40 1.72 -13.71
C SER A 83 3.35 2.80 -13.43
N LEU A 84 2.91 2.93 -12.18
CA LEU A 84 1.93 3.94 -11.78
C LEU A 84 2.61 5.30 -11.67
N LYS A 85 2.12 6.26 -12.46
CA LYS A 85 2.60 7.64 -12.45
C LYS A 85 1.44 8.58 -12.19
N TYR A 86 1.66 9.60 -11.36
CA TYR A 86 0.78 10.74 -11.26
C TYR A 86 1.48 11.94 -11.89
N LEU A 87 0.76 12.71 -12.70
CA LEU A 87 1.29 13.96 -13.24
C LEU A 87 1.18 15.00 -12.13
N ILE A 88 2.29 15.53 -11.63
CA ILE A 88 2.25 16.78 -10.89
C ILE A 88 1.98 17.86 -11.92
N LEU A 89 0.78 18.44 -11.88
CA LEU A 89 0.54 19.72 -12.54
C LEU A 89 1.35 20.76 -11.77
N ASN A 90 2.56 21.05 -12.25
CA ASN A 90 3.29 22.24 -11.82
C ASN A 90 2.41 23.45 -12.19
N LYS A 91 1.77 24.04 -11.19
CA LYS A 91 1.22 25.39 -11.27
C LYS A 91 2.18 26.34 -10.60
#